data_AF-A0A1W0A5C0-F1
#
_entry.id   AF-A0A1W0A5C0-F1
#
_cell.length_a   1.000
_cell.length_b   1.000
_cell.length_c   1.000
_cell.angle_alpha   90.00
_cell.angle_beta   90.00
_cell.angle_gamma   90.00
#
_symmetry.space_group_name_H-M   'P 1'
#
loop_
_entity.id
_entity.type
_entity.pdbx_description
1 polymer ?
#
loop_
_entity_poly.entity_id
_entity_poly.type
_entity_poly.pdbx_seq_one_letter_code
_entity_poly.pdbx_strand_id
1 'polypeptide(L)'
;MTVANTTRCRLHLLYSDELVKTRTDSVFRSMLHQLARNDENEVNTKLLKKALMYRNRTQHLTKVEGTEVALSFGVRWHKIATL
;
A
#
# COMPACT_ATOMS: atom_id res chain seq x y z
N MET A 1 14.74 -0.36 25.71
CA MET A 1 14.23 0.49 24.61
C MET A 1 13.26 -0.36 23.79
N THR A 2 11.96 -0.13 23.96
CA THR A 2 10.90 -0.95 23.36
C THR A 2 10.67 -0.56 21.90
N VAL A 3 10.80 -1.54 21.01
CA VAL A 3 10.66 -1.43 19.55
C VAL A 3 9.19 -1.27 19.21
N ALA A 4 8.67 -0.04 19.17
CA ALA A 4 7.32 0.24 18.70
C ALA A 4 7.31 0.48 17.18
N ASN A 5 7.68 -0.52 16.39
CA ASN A 5 7.61 -0.50 14.93
C ASN A 5 6.30 -1.12 14.42
N THR A 6 5.17 -0.72 14.99
CA THR A 6 3.87 -0.99 14.35
C THR A 6 3.59 0.16 13.41
N THR A 7 3.85 -0.05 12.11
CA THR A 7 3.43 0.88 11.06
C THR A 7 1.91 0.97 11.10
N ARG A 8 1.39 1.97 11.81
CA ARG A 8 -0.04 2.12 12.08
C ARG A 8 -0.78 2.22 10.74
N CYS A 9 -1.61 1.22 10.45
CA CYS A 9 -2.58 1.32 9.36
C CYS A 9 -3.51 2.46 9.74
N ARG A 10 -3.55 3.52 8.91
CA ARG A 10 -4.37 4.71 9.18
C ARG A 10 -5.71 4.64 8.48
N LEU A 11 -5.83 3.78 7.47
CA LEU A 11 -7.03 3.59 6.69
C LEU A 11 -7.48 2.14 6.81
N HIS A 12 -8.75 1.97 7.16
CA HIS A 12 -9.42 0.68 7.21
C HIS A 12 -10.51 0.72 6.15
N LEU A 13 -10.36 -0.08 5.10
CA LEU A 13 -11.31 -0.15 4.01
C LEU A 13 -12.15 -1.41 4.17
N LEU A 14 -13.45 -1.26 3.98
CA LEU A 14 -14.40 -2.36 4.01
C LEU A 14 -14.74 -2.79 2.59
N TYR A 15 -14.93 -4.08 2.38
CA TYR A 15 -15.39 -4.60 1.09
C TYR A 15 -16.38 -5.75 1.31
N SER A 16 -17.44 -5.78 0.51
CA SER A 16 -18.37 -6.91 0.42
C SER A 16 -18.01 -7.82 -0.76
N ASP A 17 -17.58 -7.23 -1.87
CA ASP A 17 -17.20 -7.92 -3.11
C ASP A 17 -15.67 -8.06 -3.24
N GLU A 18 -15.21 -9.30 -3.40
CA GLU A 18 -13.80 -9.64 -3.62
C GLU A 18 -13.22 -8.99 -4.89
N LEU A 19 -14.05 -8.73 -5.90
CA LEU A 19 -13.63 -8.07 -7.14
C LEU A 19 -13.17 -6.64 -6.87
N VAL A 20 -13.82 -5.92 -5.96
CA VAL A 20 -13.45 -4.54 -5.60
C VAL A 20 -12.08 -4.52 -4.90
N LYS A 21 -11.87 -5.43 -3.95
CA LYS A 21 -10.57 -5.59 -3.28
C LYS A 21 -9.49 -5.94 -4.30
N THR A 22 -9.73 -6.94 -5.13
CA THR A 22 -8.75 -7.44 -6.12
C THR A 22 -8.37 -6.35 -7.12
N ARG A 23 -9.34 -5.60 -7.63
CA ARG A 23 -9.09 -4.49 -8.57
C ARG A 23 -8.25 -3.39 -7.91
N THR A 24 -8.57 -3.04 -6.66
CA THR A 24 -7.82 -2.01 -5.93
C THR A 24 -6.39 -2.47 -5.60
N ASP A 25 -6.22 -3.73 -5.18
CA ASP A 25 -4.92 -4.33 -4.93
C ASP A 25 -4.08 -4.39 -6.22
N SER A 26 -4.68 -4.64 -7.38
CA SER A 26 -3.99 -4.58 -8.69
C SER A 26 -3.44 -3.18 -8.99
N VAL A 27 -4.22 -2.13 -8.70
CA VAL A 27 -3.75 -0.74 -8.83
C VAL A 27 -2.58 -0.46 -7.89
N PHE A 28 -2.67 -0.89 -6.63
CA PHE A 28 -1.56 -0.75 -5.68
C PHE A 28 -0.28 -1.47 -6.16
N ARG A 29 -0.40 -2.68 -6.73
CA ARG A 29 0.75 -3.40 -7.32
C ARG A 29 1.35 -2.62 -8.48
N SER A 30 0.52 -2.09 -9.38
CA SER A 30 0.99 -1.28 -10.52
C SER A 30 1.78 -0.06 -10.04
N MET A 31 1.26 0.68 -9.05
CA MET A 31 1.94 1.83 -8.46
C MET A 31 3.29 1.45 -7.82
N LEU A 32 3.38 0.30 -7.14
CA LEU A 32 4.65 -0.20 -6.60
C LEU A 32 5.63 -0.59 -7.71
N HIS A 33 5.15 -1.21 -8.79
CA HIS A 33 5.99 -1.55 -9.94
C HIS A 33 6.54 -0.30 -10.63
N GLN A 34 5.71 0.74 -10.81
CA GLN A 34 6.15 2.04 -11.36
C GLN A 34 7.20 2.69 -10.47
N LEU A 35 7.01 2.67 -9.14
CA LEU A 35 8.02 3.11 -8.19
C LEU A 35 9.33 2.32 -8.27
N ALA A 36 9.25 0.99 -8.38
CA ALA A 36 10.42 0.12 -8.43
C ALA A 36 11.24 0.31 -9.72
N ARG A 37 10.57 0.62 -10.84
CA ARG A 37 11.23 0.99 -12.10
C ARG A 37 11.94 2.34 -12.03
N ASN A 38 11.70 3.11 -10.96
CA ASN A 38 12.33 4.39 -10.66
C ASN A 38 12.33 5.31 -11.90
N ASP A 39 11.20 5.34 -12.60
CA ASP A 39 11.03 6.15 -13.80
C ASP A 39 10.93 7.63 -13.38
N GLU A 40 12.10 8.27 -13.28
CA GLU A 40 12.22 9.63 -12.79
C GLU A 40 11.60 10.67 -13.74
N ASN A 41 11.12 10.26 -14.92
CA ASN A 41 10.40 11.15 -15.82
C ASN A 41 8.90 11.21 -15.53
N GLU A 42 8.36 10.31 -14.70
CA GLU A 42 6.93 10.28 -14.38
C GLU A 42 6.61 11.08 -13.10
N VAL A 43 5.87 12.18 -13.26
CA VAL A 43 5.48 13.10 -12.18
C VAL A 43 4.72 12.38 -11.05
N ASN A 44 3.82 11.45 -11.40
CA ASN A 44 3.03 10.69 -10.44
C ASN A 44 3.90 9.79 -9.57
N THR A 45 4.93 9.17 -10.15
CA THR A 45 5.90 8.32 -9.45
C THR A 45 6.72 9.12 -8.44
N LYS A 46 7.15 10.34 -8.81
CA LYS A 46 7.82 11.27 -7.88
C LYS A 46 6.92 11.69 -6.71
N LEU A 47 5.68 12.08 -7.00
CA LEU A 47 4.71 12.46 -5.97
C LEU A 47 4.43 11.30 -5.01
N LEU A 48 4.27 10.10 -5.54
CA LEU A 48 4.03 8.91 -4.74
C LEU A 48 5.23 8.57 -3.85
N LYS A 49 6.46 8.61 -4.38
CA LYS A 49 7.69 8.42 -3.61
C LYS A 49 7.79 9.42 -2.46
N LYS A 50 7.51 10.70 -2.74
CA LYS A 50 7.49 11.78 -1.73
C LYS A 50 6.41 11.55 -0.66
N ALA A 51 5.20 11.15 -1.06
CA ALA A 51 4.11 10.85 -0.13
C ALA A 51 4.45 9.67 0.80
N LEU A 52 5.10 8.62 0.27
CA LEU A 52 5.53 7.47 1.06
C LEU A 52 6.68 7.82 2.01
N MET A 53 7.60 8.69 1.61
CA MET A 53 8.66 9.23 2.48
C MET A 53 8.07 9.98 3.67
N TYR A 54 7.11 10.90 3.46
CA TYR A 54 6.44 11.61 4.55
C TYR A 54 5.71 10.68 5.53
N ARG A 55 5.29 9.51 5.06
CA ARG A 55 4.60 8.51 5.88
C ARG A 55 5.57 7.53 6.57
N ASN A 56 6.89 7.71 6.42
CA ASN A 56 7.93 6.77 6.87
C ASN A 56 7.71 5.32 6.37
N ARG A 57 7.20 5.18 5.14
CA ARG A 57 6.81 3.88 4.56
C ARG A 57 7.74 3.36 3.48
N THR A 58 8.85 4.03 3.26
CA THR A 58 9.87 3.63 2.27
C THR A 58 10.46 2.25 2.54
N GLN A 59 10.56 1.83 3.80
CA GLN A 59 11.07 0.50 4.18
C GLN A 59 10.13 -0.65 3.77
N HIS A 60 8.85 -0.39 3.54
CA HIS A 60 7.88 -1.41 3.14
C HIS A 60 7.81 -1.61 1.62
N LEU A 61 8.53 -0.81 0.84
CA LEU A 61 8.60 -0.92 -0.61
C LEU A 61 9.40 -2.15 -1.09
N THR A 62 10.27 -2.71 -0.24
CA THR A 62 11.18 -3.82 -0.58
C THR A 62 10.63 -5.21 -0.24
N LYS A 63 9.49 -5.31 0.44
CA LYS A 63 8.86 -6.60 0.81
C LYS A 63 7.50 -6.74 0.16
N VAL A 64 7.49 -7.04 -1.14
CA VAL A 64 6.25 -7.29 -1.92
C VAL A 64 5.84 -8.77 -1.84
N GLU A 65 6.70 -9.66 -1.34
CA GLU A 65 6.39 -11.09 -1.24
C GLU A 65 5.61 -11.40 0.05
N GLY A 66 4.40 -11.93 -0.12
CA GLY A 66 3.58 -12.51 0.95
C GLY A 66 2.76 -11.55 1.82
N THR A 67 2.97 -10.23 1.73
CA THR A 67 2.22 -9.23 2.53
C THR A 67 1.13 -8.56 1.69
N GLU A 68 -0.06 -8.31 2.26
CA GLU A 68 -1.13 -7.57 1.55
C GLU A 68 -0.61 -6.24 1.02
N VAL A 69 -0.64 -6.04 -0.30
CA VAL A 69 -0.06 -4.87 -0.98
C VAL A 69 -0.58 -3.53 -0.45
N ALA A 70 -1.84 -3.51 -0.02
CA ALA A 70 -2.50 -2.36 0.59
C ALA A 70 -1.81 -1.89 1.89
N LEU A 71 -1.16 -2.79 2.63
CA LEU A 71 -0.46 -2.45 3.87
C LEU A 71 0.72 -1.51 3.62
N SER A 72 1.38 -1.62 2.47
CA SER A 72 2.45 -0.69 2.05
C SER A 72 1.94 0.75 1.96
N PHE A 73 0.68 0.94 1.61
CA PHE A 73 0.00 2.24 1.54
C PHE A 73 -0.70 2.65 2.84
N GLY A 74 -0.76 1.76 3.82
CA GLY A 74 -1.34 2.00 5.15
C GLY A 74 -2.82 1.74 5.23
N VAL A 75 -3.28 0.92 4.29
CA VAL A 75 -4.63 0.43 4.17
C VAL A 75 -4.67 -1.00 4.71
N ARG A 76 -5.66 -1.27 5.55
CA ARG A 76 -6.04 -2.62 5.94
C ARG A 76 -7.44 -2.90 5.42
N TRP A 77 -7.61 -4.03 4.74
CA TRP A 77 -8.91 -4.48 4.26
C TRP A 77 -9.65 -5.24 5.35
N HIS A 78 -10.98 -5.08 5.39
CA HIS A 78 -11.87 -5.92 6.19
C HIS A 78 -13.06 -6.36 5.33
N LYS A 79 -13.30 -7.67 5.30
CA LYS A 79 -14.46 -8.22 4.61
C LYS A 79 -15.70 -7.98 5.45
N ILE A 80 -16.72 -7.39 4.85
CA ILE A 80 -18.03 -7.29 5.48
C ILE A 80 -18.68 -8.68 5.35
N ALA A 81 -18.95 -9.33 6.47
CA ALA A 81 -19.84 -10.48 6.48
C ALA A 81 -21.24 -9.96 6.18
N THR A 82 -21.73 -10.16 4.95
CA THR A 82 -23.15 -9.98 4.64
C THR A 82 -23.92 -11.08 5.36
N LEU A 83 -24.79 -10.68 6.28
CA LEU A 83 -25.79 -11.55 6.92
C LEU A 83 -26.82 -12.05 5.90
#